data_AF-A0A085NHY2-F1
#
_entry.id   AF-A0A085NHY2-F1
#
_cell.length_a   1.000
_cell.length_b   1.000
_cell.length_c   1.000
_cell.angle_alpha   90.00
_cell.angle_beta   90.00
_cell.angle_gamma   90.00
#
_symmetry.space_group_name_H-M   'P 1'
#
loop_
_entity.id
_entity.type
_entity.pdbx_description
1 polymer ?
#
loop_
_entity_poly.entity_id
_entity_poly.type
_entity_poly.pdbx_seq_one_letter_code
_entity_poly.pdbx_strand_id
1 'polypeptide(L)'
;MLVTLAFALIGLGLFQAGYGEILSDIPDTKAKSFVLLLNDERVKSKAAAENMGCMTWDKEMVNIAKTAQTECIVNSYADSVHGFILMPSSDSILDYPRTWATQDSDFDYENMTCKQSTKQCKDFMQAMYYKRGKIGCVECHGIFNAIICAFEHKVPEGGLPNRKGTAISKCEQGEHVSYQKCCNSLEKLVKGVFSSTAFLGAAESKNKTEPDVHENANLVPLYRYIDLRSGNTILKLTRNFERDQLYYGIFGKVAQSKEGVNACTSLVELIEWSRGRNRIYATINDKPNAAWKKGASLGYVATAEGQCGANLLAHLFFVWWNGRFRFYTTNPIEVYSNFPMFYYVSSPFALWNI
;
A
#
# COMPACT_ATOMS: atom_id res chain seq x y z
N MET A 1 13.06 80.00 -23.87
CA MET A 1 13.71 79.23 -22.79
C MET A 1 12.62 78.64 -21.92
N LEU A 2 12.24 77.38 -22.18
CA LEU A 2 11.28 76.66 -21.34
C LEU A 2 12.01 76.11 -20.11
N VAL A 3 11.56 76.52 -18.93
CA VAL A 3 11.94 75.91 -17.65
C VAL A 3 10.91 74.82 -17.37
N THR A 4 11.28 73.56 -17.63
CA THR A 4 10.50 72.40 -17.22
C THR A 4 10.84 72.04 -15.77
N LEU A 5 9.87 72.23 -14.87
CA LEU A 5 9.83 71.62 -13.55
C LEU A 5 9.80 70.09 -13.70
N ALA A 6 10.82 69.39 -13.21
CA ALA A 6 10.75 67.96 -12.97
C ALA A 6 10.17 67.73 -11.56
N PHE A 7 8.90 67.33 -11.50
CA PHE A 7 8.33 66.70 -10.31
C PHE A 7 8.99 65.33 -10.14
N ALA A 8 9.88 65.20 -9.16
CA ALA A 8 10.32 63.90 -8.66
C ALA A 8 9.15 63.27 -7.91
N LEU A 9 8.34 62.48 -8.61
CA LEU A 9 7.46 61.48 -8.01
C LEU A 9 8.36 60.46 -7.31
N ILE A 10 8.59 60.67 -6.02
CA ILE A 10 9.03 59.62 -5.11
C ILE A 10 7.87 58.64 -5.03
N GLY A 11 7.83 57.71 -5.97
CA GLY A 11 7.08 56.48 -5.82
C GLY A 11 7.67 55.76 -4.61
N LEU A 12 7.01 55.90 -3.47
CA LEU A 12 7.05 54.91 -2.40
C LEU A 12 6.60 53.59 -3.04
N GLY A 13 7.56 52.88 -3.63
CA GLY A 13 7.44 51.46 -3.88
C GLY A 13 7.19 50.82 -2.54
N LEU A 14 5.92 50.58 -2.24
CA LEU A 14 5.52 49.56 -1.31
C LEU A 14 6.14 48.27 -1.85
N PHE A 15 7.36 47.96 -1.40
CA PHE A 15 7.79 46.57 -1.31
C PHE A 15 6.80 45.92 -0.35
N GLN A 16 5.68 45.42 -0.88
CA GLN A 16 5.08 44.24 -0.29
C GLN A 16 6.21 43.23 -0.31
N ALA A 17 6.78 42.96 0.86
CA ALA A 17 7.58 41.77 1.08
C ALA A 17 6.66 40.61 0.75
N GLY A 18 6.67 40.19 -0.52
CA GLY A 18 5.98 39.00 -0.97
C GLY A 18 6.58 37.87 -0.17
N TYR A 19 5.81 37.28 0.73
CA TYR A 19 6.15 35.98 1.30
C TYR A 19 6.22 35.02 0.11
N GLY A 20 7.43 34.83 -0.44
CA GLY A 20 7.65 33.88 -1.52
C GLY A 20 7.30 32.50 -1.00
N GLU A 21 6.42 31.80 -1.71
CA GLU A 21 6.12 30.41 -1.39
C GLU A 21 7.33 29.52 -1.63
N ILE A 22 7.49 28.50 -0.79
CA ILE A 22 8.53 27.49 -0.93
C ILE A 22 7.83 26.16 -1.22
N LEU A 23 8.13 25.58 -2.37
CA LEU A 23 7.68 24.26 -2.77
C LEU A 23 8.77 23.23 -2.49
N SER A 24 8.44 22.23 -1.67
CA SER A 24 9.34 21.15 -1.28
C SER A 24 8.83 19.82 -1.82
N ASP A 25 9.72 19.10 -2.51
CA ASP A 25 9.43 17.74 -2.94
C ASP A 25 9.42 16.79 -1.75
N ILE A 26 8.49 15.84 -1.78
CA ILE A 26 8.42 14.79 -0.78
C ILE A 26 9.55 13.79 -1.07
N PRO A 27 10.41 13.48 -0.08
CA PRO A 27 11.47 12.49 -0.25
C PRO A 27 10.95 11.15 -0.75
N ASP A 28 11.70 10.50 -1.65
CA ASP A 28 11.31 9.21 -2.26
C ASP A 28 10.89 8.13 -1.25
N THR A 29 11.51 8.11 -0.06
CA THR A 29 11.16 7.19 1.03
C THR A 29 9.75 7.45 1.56
N LYS A 30 9.37 8.72 1.76
CA LYS A 30 8.03 9.13 2.20
C LYS A 30 6.99 8.96 1.08
N ALA A 31 7.36 9.28 -0.16
CA ALA A 31 6.51 9.12 -1.35
C ALA A 31 6.07 7.65 -1.56
N LYS A 32 6.99 6.70 -1.46
CA LYS A 32 6.68 5.25 -1.54
C LYS A 32 5.75 4.81 -0.41
N SER A 33 6.05 5.25 0.80
CA SER A 33 5.26 4.95 2.01
C SER A 33 3.83 5.50 1.91
N PHE A 34 3.69 6.73 1.40
CA PHE A 34 2.42 7.39 1.16
C PHE A 34 1.51 6.57 0.24
N VAL A 35 2.04 6.16 -0.91
CA VAL A 35 1.28 5.39 -1.91
C VAL A 35 0.85 4.04 -1.37
N LEU A 36 1.69 3.40 -0.56
CA LEU A 36 1.35 2.12 0.04
C LEU A 36 0.22 2.26 1.07
N LEU A 37 0.30 3.26 1.95
CA LEU A 37 -0.76 3.57 2.90
C LEU A 37 -2.06 3.95 2.18
N LEU A 38 -1.99 4.76 1.12
CA LEU A 38 -3.17 5.12 0.32
C LEU A 38 -3.80 3.88 -0.33
N ASN A 39 -2.98 3.02 -0.91
CA ASN A 39 -3.46 1.77 -1.49
C ASN A 39 -4.03 0.80 -0.44
N ASP A 40 -3.55 0.83 0.80
CA ASP A 40 -4.06 0.02 1.92
C ASP A 40 -5.42 0.56 2.40
N GLU A 41 -5.57 1.87 2.56
CA GLU A 41 -6.83 2.47 2.96
C GLU A 41 -7.92 2.32 1.88
N ARG A 42 -7.53 2.38 0.60
CA ARG A 42 -8.43 2.13 -0.55
C ARG A 42 -9.07 0.75 -0.55
N VAL A 43 -8.43 -0.27 0.04
CA VAL A 43 -9.03 -1.62 0.15
C VAL A 43 -9.84 -1.82 1.43
N LYS A 44 -9.62 -0.99 2.45
CA LYS A 44 -10.38 -1.02 3.71
C LYS A 44 -11.68 -0.21 3.67
N SER A 45 -11.93 0.52 2.59
CA SER A 45 -13.15 1.32 2.43
C SER A 45 -14.39 0.48 2.76
N LYS A 46 -15.33 1.03 3.55
CA LYS A 46 -16.53 0.32 4.01
C LYS A 46 -17.41 -0.18 2.86
N ALA A 47 -17.29 0.45 1.69
CA ALA A 47 -17.77 -0.10 0.43
C ALA A 47 -16.67 -1.00 -0.16
N ALA A 48 -16.78 -2.31 0.06
CA ALA A 48 -15.95 -3.28 -0.63
C ALA A 48 -16.01 -3.00 -2.15
N ALA A 49 -14.85 -2.70 -2.73
CA ALA A 49 -14.74 -2.23 -4.10
C ALA A 49 -14.30 -3.37 -5.02
N GLU A 50 -15.17 -3.77 -5.95
CA GLU A 50 -14.91 -4.89 -6.86
C GLU A 50 -13.79 -4.64 -7.89
N ASN A 51 -13.45 -3.36 -8.11
CA ASN A 51 -12.56 -2.90 -9.18
C ASN A 51 -11.49 -1.90 -8.71
N MET A 52 -11.09 -1.95 -7.44
CA MET A 52 -10.15 -0.97 -6.88
C MET A 52 -8.77 -1.08 -7.52
N GLY A 53 -8.36 -0.07 -8.27
CA GLY A 53 -7.08 0.02 -8.94
C GLY A 53 -5.95 0.50 -8.04
N CYS A 54 -4.73 0.07 -8.35
CA CYS A 54 -3.52 0.48 -7.66
C CYS A 54 -3.09 1.89 -8.04
N MET A 55 -2.59 2.64 -7.06
CA MET A 55 -1.90 3.92 -7.25
C MET A 55 -0.39 3.73 -7.28
N THR A 56 0.32 4.54 -8.07
CA THR A 56 1.80 4.61 -8.08
C THR A 56 2.29 6.04 -7.95
N TRP A 57 3.43 6.25 -7.29
CA TRP A 57 4.03 7.58 -7.23
C TRP A 57 4.63 7.97 -8.58
N ASP A 58 4.46 9.22 -9.01
CA ASP A 58 4.96 9.70 -10.28
C ASP A 58 5.43 11.16 -10.22
N LYS A 59 6.59 11.45 -10.82
CA LYS A 59 7.22 12.79 -10.81
C LYS A 59 6.48 13.80 -11.68
N GLU A 60 5.81 13.35 -12.75
CA GLU A 60 4.97 14.21 -13.58
C GLU A 60 3.80 14.74 -12.76
N MET A 61 3.18 13.90 -11.94
CA MET A 61 2.12 14.32 -11.04
C MET A 61 2.62 15.30 -9.96
N VAL A 62 3.85 15.14 -9.45
CA VAL A 62 4.47 16.13 -8.55
C VAL A 62 4.61 17.49 -9.27
N ASN A 63 5.07 17.50 -10.52
CA ASN A 63 5.20 18.72 -11.30
C ASN A 63 3.83 19.36 -11.59
N ILE A 64 2.81 18.56 -11.89
CA ILE A 64 1.43 19.04 -12.05
C ILE A 64 0.91 19.65 -10.75
N ALA A 65 1.18 19.06 -9.58
CA ALA A 65 0.81 19.64 -8.30
C ALA A 65 1.49 21.01 -8.06
N LYS A 66 2.76 21.15 -8.47
CA LYS A 66 3.52 22.43 -8.39
C LYS A 66 2.96 23.52 -9.30
N THR A 67 2.57 23.17 -10.53
CA THR A 67 2.08 24.15 -11.52
C THR A 67 0.62 24.52 -11.31
N ALA A 68 -0.16 23.62 -10.71
CA ALA A 68 -1.57 23.84 -10.43
C ALA A 68 -1.85 24.77 -9.24
N GLN A 69 -0.83 25.29 -8.56
CA GLN A 69 -1.00 26.06 -7.33
C GLN A 69 -0.41 27.47 -7.41
N THR A 70 -0.98 28.38 -6.63
CA THR A 70 -0.43 29.71 -6.36
C THR A 70 -0.80 30.09 -4.93
N GLU A 71 0.16 30.56 -4.15
CA GLU A 71 0.02 30.86 -2.72
C GLU A 71 -0.43 29.65 -1.90
N CYS A 72 0.05 28.45 -2.25
CA CYS A 72 -0.34 27.18 -1.64
C CYS A 72 -1.84 26.85 -1.75
N ILE A 73 -2.52 27.40 -2.75
CA ILE A 73 -3.93 27.12 -3.09
C ILE A 73 -4.00 26.60 -4.52
N VAL A 74 -4.83 25.58 -4.76
CA VAL A 74 -5.03 25.05 -6.12
C VAL A 74 -5.80 26.08 -6.96
N ASN A 75 -5.21 26.45 -8.10
CA ASN A 75 -5.78 27.38 -9.06
C ASN A 75 -7.06 26.83 -9.66
N SER A 76 -8.11 27.66 -9.73
CA SER A 76 -9.39 27.31 -10.36
C SER A 76 -9.26 26.98 -11.87
N TYR A 77 -8.19 27.46 -12.52
CA TYR A 77 -7.85 27.20 -13.92
C TYR A 77 -6.90 26.01 -14.13
N ALA A 78 -6.56 25.24 -13.09
CA ALA A 78 -5.75 24.04 -13.24
C ALA A 78 -6.44 23.06 -14.22
N ASP A 79 -5.65 22.54 -15.17
CA ASP A 79 -6.16 21.77 -16.30
C ASP A 79 -7.06 20.59 -15.87
N SER A 80 -8.21 20.47 -16.52
CA SER A 80 -9.43 19.84 -15.99
C SER A 80 -9.44 18.30 -15.93
N VAL A 81 -8.33 17.66 -16.31
CA VAL A 81 -8.20 16.20 -16.46
C VAL A 81 -7.72 15.50 -15.18
N HIS A 82 -6.99 16.22 -14.33
CA HIS A 82 -6.41 15.69 -13.09
C HIS A 82 -7.28 15.95 -11.86
N GLY A 83 -7.20 15.04 -10.89
CA GLY A 83 -7.81 15.22 -9.58
C GLY A 83 -6.85 15.91 -8.62
N PHE A 84 -7.35 16.79 -7.75
CA PHE A 84 -6.52 17.46 -6.75
C PHE A 84 -7.10 17.29 -5.36
N ILE A 85 -6.23 17.03 -4.39
CA ILE A 85 -6.55 17.14 -2.96
C ILE A 85 -5.55 18.11 -2.35
N LEU A 86 -6.08 19.09 -1.61
CA LEU A 86 -5.30 20.04 -0.82
C LEU A 86 -5.61 19.84 0.64
N MET A 87 -4.60 19.76 1.50
CA MET A 87 -4.80 19.68 2.95
C MET A 87 -3.83 20.60 3.69
N PRO A 88 -4.20 21.12 4.87
CA PRO A 88 -3.26 21.83 5.73
C PRO A 88 -2.09 20.91 6.09
N SER A 89 -0.86 21.42 6.05
CA SER A 89 0.33 20.64 6.42
C SER A 89 0.24 20.11 7.86
N SER A 90 0.35 18.81 8.02
CA SER A 90 0.56 18.12 9.30
C SER A 90 2.05 17.85 9.55
N ASP A 91 2.38 17.47 10.79
CA ASP A 91 3.74 17.05 11.16
C ASP A 91 4.20 15.79 10.40
N SER A 92 3.26 14.98 9.92
CA SER A 92 3.52 13.74 9.19
C SER A 92 2.63 13.60 7.96
N ILE A 93 3.26 13.66 6.79
CA ILE A 93 2.59 13.40 5.51
C ILE A 93 2.02 11.98 5.39
N LEU A 94 2.50 11.04 6.20
CA LEU A 94 1.98 9.67 6.20
C LEU A 94 0.59 9.56 6.85
N ASP A 95 0.11 10.64 7.48
CA ASP A 95 -1.21 10.65 8.12
C ASP A 95 -2.35 10.94 7.12
N TYR A 96 -2.05 11.56 5.97
CA TYR A 96 -3.08 11.94 4.99
C TYR A 96 -3.84 10.77 4.37
N PRO A 97 -3.20 9.66 3.94
CA PRO A 97 -3.93 8.54 3.36
C PRO A 97 -5.06 8.04 4.25
N ARG A 98 -4.80 7.91 5.56
CA ARG A 98 -5.81 7.54 6.55
C ARG A 98 -6.82 8.66 6.76
N THR A 99 -6.35 9.90 6.89
CA THR A 99 -7.23 11.06 7.08
C THR A 99 -8.27 11.15 5.96
N TRP A 100 -7.85 11.04 4.71
CA TRP A 100 -8.74 11.05 3.54
C TRP A 100 -9.73 9.90 3.55
N ALA A 101 -9.29 8.68 3.88
CA ALA A 101 -10.17 7.51 3.94
C ALA A 101 -11.20 7.59 5.07
N THR A 102 -10.94 8.38 6.11
CA THR A 102 -11.85 8.58 7.25
C THR A 102 -12.70 9.86 7.16
N GLN A 103 -12.49 10.71 6.15
CA GLN A 103 -13.28 11.91 5.88
C GLN A 103 -14.62 11.56 5.18
N ASP A 104 -15.31 10.54 5.69
CA ASP A 104 -16.47 9.91 5.07
C ASP A 104 -17.81 10.30 5.72
N SER A 105 -17.82 11.29 6.64
CA SER A 105 -19.01 11.64 7.43
C SER A 105 -20.22 12.02 6.59
N ASP A 106 -19.97 12.70 5.46
CA ASP A 106 -21.00 13.12 4.51
C ASP A 106 -21.13 12.15 3.31
N PHE A 107 -20.42 11.03 3.33
CA PHE A 107 -20.49 10.04 2.26
C PHE A 107 -21.68 9.10 2.49
N ASP A 108 -22.50 8.94 1.46
CA ASP A 108 -23.55 7.95 1.41
C ASP A 108 -22.98 6.65 0.84
N TYR A 109 -22.65 5.73 1.73
CA TYR A 109 -22.19 4.40 1.34
C TYR A 109 -23.27 3.57 0.67
N GLU A 110 -24.56 3.89 0.77
CA GLU A 110 -25.62 3.18 0.07
C GLU A 110 -25.61 3.51 -1.42
N ASN A 111 -25.59 4.82 -1.73
CA ASN A 111 -25.65 5.34 -3.09
C ASN A 111 -24.27 5.61 -3.71
N MET A 112 -23.20 5.48 -2.93
CA MET A 112 -21.82 5.77 -3.33
C MET A 112 -21.60 7.23 -3.76
N THR A 113 -22.29 8.17 -3.10
CA THR A 113 -22.31 9.60 -3.43
C THR A 113 -22.11 10.47 -2.19
N CYS A 114 -21.73 11.73 -2.38
CA CYS A 114 -21.74 12.71 -1.30
C CYS A 114 -23.16 13.18 -0.97
N LYS A 115 -23.58 13.05 0.30
CA LYS A 115 -24.83 13.63 0.83
C LYS A 115 -24.84 15.15 0.74
N GLN A 116 -23.66 15.74 0.98
CA GLN A 116 -23.42 17.17 0.83
C GLN A 116 -22.13 17.36 0.02
N SER A 117 -22.11 18.35 -0.87
CA SER A 117 -20.95 18.67 -1.69
C SER A 117 -19.85 19.40 -0.88
N THR A 118 -19.47 18.84 0.27
CA THR A 118 -18.39 19.33 1.12
C THR A 118 -17.03 18.97 0.54
N LYS A 119 -16.01 19.76 0.91
CA LYS A 119 -14.63 19.51 0.48
C LYS A 119 -14.14 18.14 0.97
N GLN A 120 -14.40 17.81 2.23
CA GLN A 120 -14.01 16.53 2.84
C GLN A 120 -14.55 15.34 2.04
N CYS A 121 -15.83 15.39 1.64
CA CYS A 121 -16.42 14.30 0.87
C CYS A 121 -15.82 14.20 -0.54
N LYS A 122 -15.55 15.33 -1.20
CA LYS A 122 -14.88 15.33 -2.52
C LYS A 122 -13.46 14.78 -2.44
N ASP A 123 -12.71 15.14 -1.40
CA ASP A 123 -11.36 14.61 -1.16
C ASP A 123 -11.41 13.10 -0.90
N PHE A 124 -12.36 12.62 -0.08
CA PHE A 124 -12.61 11.19 0.11
C PHE A 124 -12.90 10.49 -1.21
N MET A 125 -13.82 11.03 -2.03
CA MET A 125 -14.15 10.42 -3.34
C MET A 125 -12.92 10.33 -4.25
N GLN A 126 -12.11 11.39 -4.31
CA GLN A 126 -10.91 11.43 -5.14
C GLN A 126 -9.86 10.43 -4.66
N ALA A 127 -9.62 10.36 -3.35
CA ALA A 127 -8.68 9.40 -2.76
C ALA A 127 -9.14 7.94 -2.96
N MET A 128 -10.45 7.69 -2.97
CA MET A 128 -11.06 6.38 -3.12
C MET A 128 -11.48 6.04 -4.56
N TYR A 129 -11.09 6.87 -5.55
CA TYR A 129 -11.50 6.67 -6.93
C TYR A 129 -10.88 5.42 -7.54
N TYR A 130 -11.70 4.51 -8.06
CA TYR A 130 -11.32 3.13 -8.38
C TYR A 130 -10.28 3.03 -9.48
N LYS A 131 -10.20 4.01 -10.38
CA LYS A 131 -9.27 3.93 -11.50
C LYS A 131 -7.85 3.80 -10.97
N ARG A 132 -7.14 2.82 -11.51
CA ARG A 132 -5.68 2.75 -11.43
C ARG A 132 -5.10 4.04 -11.96
N GLY A 133 -4.01 4.50 -11.37
CA GLY A 133 -3.27 5.62 -11.94
C GLY A 133 -2.11 6.08 -11.09
N LYS A 134 -1.60 7.27 -11.43
CA LYS A 134 -0.48 7.91 -10.78
C LYS A 134 -0.93 8.97 -9.77
N ILE A 135 -0.09 9.20 -8.77
CA ILE A 135 -0.22 10.29 -7.80
C ILE A 135 1.15 10.93 -7.56
N GLY A 136 1.16 12.22 -7.29
CA GLY A 136 2.34 12.94 -6.83
C GLY A 136 1.92 14.14 -6.01
N CYS A 137 2.66 14.44 -4.94
CA CYS A 137 2.35 15.54 -4.06
C CYS A 137 3.55 16.46 -3.85
N VAL A 138 3.28 17.67 -3.37
CA VAL A 138 4.26 18.68 -2.99
C VAL A 138 3.86 19.31 -1.66
N GLU A 139 4.84 19.63 -0.82
CA GLU A 139 4.63 20.47 0.36
C GLU A 139 4.81 21.94 -0.07
N CYS A 140 3.84 22.78 0.26
CA CYS A 140 3.88 24.20 -0.02
C CYS A 140 3.90 24.97 1.28
N HIS A 141 4.89 25.86 1.42
CA HIS A 141 5.04 26.76 2.56
C HIS A 141 4.89 28.19 2.10
N GLY A 142 3.77 28.82 2.42
CA GLY A 142 3.47 30.20 2.06
C GLY A 142 2.70 30.90 3.17
N ILE A 143 1.67 31.68 2.79
CA ILE A 143 0.73 32.28 3.75
C ILE A 143 0.07 31.20 4.62
N PHE A 144 -0.21 30.04 4.00
CA PHE A 144 -0.61 28.82 4.68
C PHE A 144 0.33 27.69 4.28
N ASN A 145 0.54 26.74 5.19
CA ASN A 145 1.25 25.51 4.87
C ASN A 145 0.25 24.47 4.39
N ALA A 146 0.47 23.90 3.21
CA ALA A 146 -0.39 22.88 2.64
C ALA A 146 0.39 21.73 1.98
N ILE A 147 -0.26 20.58 1.88
CA ILE A 147 0.13 19.49 1.00
C ILE A 147 -0.85 19.46 -0.16
N ILE A 148 -0.32 19.46 -1.37
CA ILE A 148 -1.09 19.44 -2.61
C ILE A 148 -0.74 18.17 -3.36
N CYS A 149 -1.74 17.33 -3.61
CA CYS A 149 -1.59 16.07 -4.32
C CYS A 149 -2.38 16.10 -5.62
N ALA A 150 -1.71 15.78 -6.73
CA ALA A 150 -2.33 15.57 -8.03
C ALA A 150 -2.51 14.08 -8.31
N PHE A 151 -3.67 13.72 -8.86
CA PHE A 151 -4.05 12.39 -9.28
C PHE A 151 -4.20 12.38 -10.80
N GLU A 152 -3.68 11.34 -11.45
CA GLU A 152 -3.75 11.18 -12.91
C GLU A 152 -5.19 11.29 -13.43
N HIS A 153 -6.15 10.77 -12.67
CA HIS A 153 -7.56 10.79 -13.03
C HIS A 153 -8.41 11.55 -12.03
N LYS A 154 -9.14 12.54 -12.52
CA LYS A 154 -10.23 13.18 -11.79
C LYS A 154 -11.46 12.27 -11.70
N VAL A 155 -12.17 12.33 -10.58
CA VAL A 155 -13.53 11.76 -10.48
C VAL A 155 -14.47 12.54 -11.42
N PRO A 156 -15.13 11.89 -12.40
CA PRO A 156 -16.08 12.56 -13.28
C PRO A 156 -17.22 13.20 -12.49
N GLU A 157 -17.82 14.25 -13.04
CA GLU A 157 -19.02 14.84 -12.45
C GLU A 157 -20.16 13.80 -12.43
N GLY A 158 -20.78 13.62 -11.26
CA GLY A 158 -21.76 12.55 -11.04
C GLY A 158 -21.18 11.13 -11.04
N GLY A 159 -19.85 10.98 -11.16
CA GLY A 159 -19.15 9.70 -11.12
C GLY A 159 -19.06 9.13 -9.71
N LEU A 160 -19.08 7.81 -9.62
CA LEU A 160 -18.90 7.10 -8.35
C LEU A 160 -17.41 6.89 -8.07
N PRO A 161 -16.97 6.96 -6.80
CA PRO A 161 -15.58 6.69 -6.45
C PRO A 161 -15.25 5.23 -6.74
N ASN A 162 -16.13 4.28 -6.44
CA ASN A 162 -15.91 2.88 -6.80
C ASN A 162 -17.25 2.13 -6.96
N ARG A 163 -17.17 0.89 -7.43
CA ARG A 163 -18.33 0.00 -7.53
C ARG A 163 -18.37 -0.94 -6.33
N LYS A 164 -19.54 -1.03 -5.70
CA LYS A 164 -19.79 -2.02 -4.65
C LYS A 164 -19.75 -3.42 -5.22
N GLY A 165 -19.06 -4.31 -4.52
CA GLY A 165 -19.11 -5.74 -4.82
C GLY A 165 -18.09 -6.51 -4.01
N THR A 166 -17.95 -7.79 -4.34
CA THR A 166 -16.86 -8.59 -3.83
C THR A 166 -15.55 -7.98 -4.31
N ALA A 167 -14.63 -7.65 -3.40
CA ALA A 167 -13.30 -7.18 -3.80
C ALA A 167 -12.72 -8.10 -4.89
N ILE A 168 -11.93 -7.55 -5.81
CA ILE A 168 -11.22 -8.26 -6.91
C ILE A 168 -12.06 -9.02 -7.93
N SER A 169 -13.39 -8.89 -7.94
CA SER A 169 -14.21 -9.60 -8.91
C SER A 169 -14.20 -9.00 -10.32
N LYS A 170 -13.68 -7.76 -10.52
CA LYS A 170 -13.72 -7.05 -11.81
C LYS A 170 -12.48 -6.20 -12.09
N CYS A 171 -11.31 -6.83 -12.24
CA CYS A 171 -10.13 -6.15 -12.79
C CYS A 171 -10.22 -6.01 -14.32
N GLU A 172 -9.69 -4.92 -14.88
CA GLU A 172 -9.72 -4.68 -16.33
C GLU A 172 -8.72 -5.61 -17.06
N GLN A 173 -8.89 -5.76 -18.37
CA GLN A 173 -8.03 -6.61 -19.19
C GLN A 173 -6.57 -6.10 -19.18
N GLY A 174 -5.62 -6.97 -18.84
CA GLY A 174 -4.19 -6.61 -18.67
C GLY A 174 -3.80 -6.22 -17.23
N GLU A 175 -4.74 -6.27 -16.29
CA GLU A 175 -4.49 -6.12 -14.87
C GLU A 175 -4.35 -7.47 -14.18
N HIS A 176 -3.55 -7.52 -13.11
CA HIS A 176 -3.46 -8.67 -12.22
C HIS A 176 -3.91 -8.27 -10.81
N VAL A 177 -4.39 -9.27 -10.07
CA VAL A 177 -4.79 -9.09 -8.68
C VAL A 177 -3.55 -9.04 -7.79
N SER A 178 -3.40 -7.95 -7.05
CA SER A 178 -2.36 -7.79 -6.03
C SER A 178 -2.97 -7.15 -4.79
N TYR A 179 -2.97 -7.86 -3.65
CA TYR A 179 -3.50 -7.37 -2.36
C TYR A 179 -4.91 -6.76 -2.46
N GLN A 180 -5.86 -7.49 -3.04
CA GLN A 180 -7.24 -7.04 -3.25
C GLN A 180 -7.42 -5.84 -4.20
N LYS A 181 -6.41 -5.55 -5.05
CA LYS A 181 -6.42 -4.47 -6.04
C LYS A 181 -6.10 -4.96 -7.44
N CYS A 182 -6.48 -4.15 -8.43
CA CYS A 182 -6.15 -4.33 -9.82
C CYS A 182 -4.91 -3.50 -10.19
N CYS A 183 -3.80 -4.20 -10.46
CA CYS A 183 -2.47 -3.62 -10.68
C CYS A 183 -1.96 -3.98 -12.10
N ASN A 184 -1.06 -3.17 -12.67
CA ASN A 184 -0.36 -3.50 -13.93
C ASN A 184 0.43 -4.81 -13.79
N SER A 185 0.31 -5.76 -14.73
CA SER A 185 1.19 -6.95 -14.85
C SER A 185 2.67 -6.63 -14.52
N LEU A 186 3.27 -7.46 -13.66
CA LEU A 186 4.66 -7.35 -13.17
C LEU A 186 5.71 -7.26 -14.30
N GLU A 187 5.36 -7.67 -15.53
CA GLU A 187 6.29 -7.69 -16.68
C GLU A 187 6.88 -6.32 -17.04
N LYS A 188 6.22 -5.21 -16.72
CA LYS A 188 6.74 -3.86 -17.00
C LYS A 188 7.64 -3.28 -15.91
N LEU A 189 7.53 -3.73 -14.66
CA LEU A 189 8.36 -3.25 -13.54
C LEU A 189 9.73 -3.94 -13.50
N VAL A 190 9.79 -5.21 -13.91
CA VAL A 190 11.04 -6.00 -13.88
C VAL A 190 12.02 -5.59 -15.00
N LYS A 191 11.52 -5.13 -16.16
CA LYS A 191 12.37 -4.68 -17.29
C LYS A 191 13.21 -3.43 -17.00
N GLY A 192 12.85 -2.61 -16.01
CA GLY A 192 13.56 -1.37 -15.69
C GLY A 192 14.63 -1.49 -14.59
N VAL A 193 14.62 -2.57 -13.79
CA VAL A 193 15.48 -2.69 -12.60
C VAL A 193 16.54 -3.78 -12.75
N PHE A 194 16.35 -4.75 -13.64
CA PHE A 194 17.27 -5.88 -13.79
C PHE A 194 17.79 -6.03 -15.23
N SER A 195 18.76 -5.18 -15.59
CA SER A 195 19.72 -5.52 -16.67
C SER A 195 20.81 -6.42 -16.09
N SER A 196 20.46 -7.66 -15.77
CA SER A 196 21.45 -8.73 -15.65
C SER A 196 20.85 -10.02 -16.19
N THR A 197 21.41 -10.47 -17.30
CA THR A 197 21.08 -11.68 -18.05
C THR A 197 21.24 -12.95 -17.23
N ALA A 198 20.29 -13.26 -16.35
CA ALA A 198 20.25 -14.53 -15.63
C ALA A 198 18.83 -15.09 -15.32
N PHE A 199 17.75 -14.46 -15.80
CA PHE A 199 16.38 -14.88 -15.45
C PHE A 199 15.42 -15.14 -16.61
N LEU A 200 15.93 -15.23 -17.85
CA LEU A 200 15.11 -15.61 -19.00
C LEU A 200 15.43 -17.04 -19.43
N GLY A 201 14.67 -17.97 -18.86
CA GLY A 201 14.58 -19.36 -19.30
C GLY A 201 13.12 -19.79 -19.37
N ALA A 202 12.54 -19.63 -20.57
CA ALA A 202 11.35 -20.29 -21.12
C ALA A 202 9.96 -19.88 -20.54
N ALA A 203 8.89 -19.71 -21.32
CA ALA A 203 8.65 -20.10 -22.71
C ALA A 203 7.59 -19.21 -23.39
N GLU A 204 7.77 -19.00 -24.69
CA GLU A 204 6.71 -18.64 -25.62
C GLU A 204 5.63 -19.72 -25.65
N SER A 205 4.37 -19.27 -25.59
CA SER A 205 3.18 -20.09 -25.82
C SER A 205 3.09 -20.48 -27.29
N LYS A 206 3.40 -21.73 -27.62
CA LYS A 206 2.76 -22.45 -28.72
C LYS A 206 1.77 -23.45 -28.13
N ASN A 207 0.53 -23.34 -28.61
CA ASN A 207 -0.58 -24.29 -28.47
C ASN A 207 -0.16 -25.67 -27.94
N LYS A 208 -0.54 -25.97 -26.69
CA LYS A 208 -0.83 -27.32 -26.24
C LYS A 208 -1.86 -27.24 -25.11
N THR A 209 -2.94 -27.96 -25.38
CA THR A 209 -4.07 -28.36 -24.55
C THR A 209 -3.82 -28.26 -23.04
N GLU A 210 -4.76 -27.64 -22.33
CA GLU A 210 -4.89 -27.66 -20.87
C GLU A 210 -4.56 -29.03 -20.27
N PRO A 211 -3.78 -29.06 -19.18
CA PRO A 211 -3.99 -30.01 -18.11
C PRO A 211 -4.75 -29.31 -16.97
N ASP A 212 -5.87 -29.92 -16.58
CA ASP A 212 -6.68 -29.62 -15.40
C ASP A 212 -5.84 -29.09 -14.23
N VAL A 213 -6.12 -27.86 -13.81
CA VAL A 213 -5.67 -27.34 -12.52
C VAL A 213 -6.51 -28.03 -11.44
N HIS A 214 -6.02 -29.17 -10.96
CA HIS A 214 -6.51 -29.74 -9.71
C HIS A 214 -6.34 -28.70 -8.60
N GLU A 215 -7.46 -28.20 -8.08
CA GLU A 215 -7.53 -27.60 -6.75
C GLU A 215 -6.82 -28.55 -5.77
N ASN A 216 -5.64 -28.15 -5.27
CA ASN A 216 -4.91 -28.91 -4.26
C ASN A 216 -5.72 -28.89 -2.95
N ALA A 217 -6.64 -29.85 -2.80
CA ALA A 217 -7.63 -29.97 -1.73
C ALA A 217 -7.05 -30.02 -0.29
N ASN A 218 -5.73 -30.03 -0.14
CA ASN A 218 -5.02 -30.15 1.13
C ASN A 218 -4.33 -28.86 1.60
N LEU A 219 -4.50 -27.75 0.87
CA LEU A 219 -3.96 -26.45 1.27
C LEU A 219 -5.02 -25.62 2.01
N VAL A 220 -4.68 -25.13 3.20
CA VAL A 220 -5.54 -24.26 4.01
C VAL A 220 -4.95 -22.87 4.20
N PRO A 221 -5.78 -21.82 4.33
CA PRO A 221 -5.30 -20.47 4.54
C PRO A 221 -4.65 -20.31 5.92
N LEU A 222 -3.49 -19.66 5.93
CA LEU A 222 -2.83 -19.16 7.12
C LEU A 222 -3.13 -17.68 7.24
N TYR A 223 -3.82 -17.27 8.30
CA TYR A 223 -4.23 -15.89 8.55
C TYR A 223 -3.18 -15.13 9.34
N ARG A 224 -2.98 -13.86 8.99
CA ARG A 224 -2.08 -12.92 9.66
C ARG A 224 -2.87 -11.91 10.48
N TYR A 225 -2.43 -11.70 11.71
CA TYR A 225 -2.92 -10.67 12.62
C TYR A 225 -1.75 -9.89 13.21
N ILE A 226 -2.03 -8.71 13.74
CA ILE A 226 -1.10 -7.91 14.51
C ILE A 226 -1.62 -7.80 15.95
N ASP A 227 -0.78 -8.16 16.92
CA ASP A 227 -1.06 -7.93 18.34
C ASP A 227 -1.02 -6.43 18.63
N LEU A 228 -2.14 -5.85 19.03
CA LEU A 228 -2.26 -4.39 19.24
C LEU A 228 -1.46 -3.89 20.45
N ARG A 229 -1.06 -4.77 21.37
CA ARG A 229 -0.30 -4.39 22.57
C ARG A 229 1.21 -4.44 22.34
N SER A 230 1.66 -5.33 21.47
CA SER A 230 3.08 -5.61 21.26
C SER A 230 3.56 -5.36 19.83
N GLY A 231 2.66 -5.15 18.87
CA GLY A 231 2.97 -5.02 17.44
C GLY A 231 3.38 -6.32 16.75
N ASN A 232 3.53 -7.43 17.49
CA ASN A 232 4.00 -8.68 16.91
C ASN A 232 2.98 -9.26 15.92
N THR A 233 3.49 -9.86 14.85
CA THR A 233 2.65 -10.70 14.00
C THR A 233 2.18 -11.95 14.75
N ILE A 234 0.90 -12.28 14.58
CA ILE A 234 0.28 -13.53 15.03
C ILE A 234 -0.22 -14.28 13.80
N LEU A 235 0.09 -15.57 13.69
CA LEU A 235 -0.36 -16.45 12.62
C LEU A 235 -1.35 -17.48 13.15
N LYS A 236 -2.48 -17.68 12.46
CA LYS A 236 -3.54 -18.63 12.87
C LYS A 236 -4.13 -19.36 11.67
N LEU A 237 -4.61 -20.59 11.87
CA LEU A 237 -5.35 -21.36 10.86
C LEU A 237 -6.85 -21.01 10.81
N THR A 238 -7.34 -20.21 11.77
CA THR A 238 -8.76 -19.81 11.85
C THR A 238 -8.92 -18.29 11.77
N ARG A 239 -10.12 -17.88 11.36
CA ARG A 239 -10.50 -16.46 11.27
C ARG A 239 -10.91 -15.84 12.62
N ASN A 240 -10.71 -16.55 13.72
CA ASN A 240 -11.13 -16.11 15.05
C ASN A 240 -10.12 -15.08 15.60
N PHE A 241 -10.54 -13.83 15.69
CA PHE A 241 -9.77 -12.74 16.26
C PHE A 241 -10.12 -12.52 17.73
N GLU A 242 -9.13 -12.13 18.53
CA GLU A 242 -9.32 -11.69 19.92
C GLU A 242 -9.36 -10.17 19.98
N ARG A 243 -9.87 -9.63 21.10
CA ARG A 243 -10.06 -8.18 21.30
C ARG A 243 -8.81 -7.33 21.05
N ASP A 244 -7.62 -7.88 21.32
CA ASP A 244 -6.34 -7.20 21.17
C ASP A 244 -5.60 -7.57 19.86
N GLN A 245 -6.33 -8.03 18.84
CA GLN A 245 -5.75 -8.46 17.56
C GLN A 245 -6.37 -7.70 16.39
N LEU A 246 -5.54 -7.15 15.52
CA LEU A 246 -5.94 -6.57 14.25
C LEU A 246 -5.78 -7.62 13.15
N TYR A 247 -6.87 -7.99 12.47
CA TYR A 247 -6.79 -8.83 11.28
C TYR A 247 -6.05 -8.10 10.16
N TYR A 248 -5.04 -8.75 9.60
CA TYR A 248 -4.15 -8.17 8.60
C TYR A 248 -4.24 -8.90 7.23
N GLY A 249 -5.04 -9.96 7.13
CA GLY A 249 -5.29 -10.67 5.87
C GLY A 249 -4.88 -12.14 5.89
N ILE A 250 -4.88 -12.77 4.72
CA ILE A 250 -4.33 -14.11 4.52
C ILE A 250 -2.84 -13.96 4.23
N PHE A 251 -2.01 -14.66 4.98
CA PHE A 251 -0.56 -14.65 4.85
C PHE A 251 -0.07 -15.49 3.66
N GLY A 252 -0.76 -16.61 3.42
CA GLY A 252 -0.53 -17.59 2.37
C GLY A 252 -1.31 -18.85 2.70
N LYS A 253 -1.05 -19.94 1.99
CA LYS A 253 -1.59 -21.27 2.31
C LYS A 253 -0.51 -22.21 2.85
N VAL A 254 -0.92 -23.17 3.67
CA VAL A 254 -0.10 -24.25 4.25
C VAL A 254 -0.75 -25.59 3.98
N ALA A 255 0.02 -26.67 3.93
CA ALA A 255 -0.53 -28.01 3.79
C ALA A 255 -1.04 -28.54 5.13
N GLN A 256 -2.18 -29.25 5.12
CA GLN A 256 -2.74 -29.86 6.34
C GLN A 256 -1.97 -31.10 6.81
N SER A 257 -1.33 -31.81 5.89
CA SER A 257 -0.54 -33.00 6.15
C SER A 257 0.81 -32.94 5.43
N LYS A 258 1.77 -33.73 5.90
CA LYS A 258 3.11 -33.80 5.32
C LYS A 258 3.07 -34.30 3.87
N GLU A 259 2.13 -35.17 3.54
CA GLU A 259 1.93 -35.75 2.21
C GLU A 259 0.95 -34.92 1.36
N GLY A 260 0.42 -33.82 1.89
CA GLY A 260 -0.75 -33.12 1.36
C GLY A 260 -0.56 -32.48 -0.01
N VAL A 261 0.66 -32.18 -0.43
CA VAL A 261 0.92 -31.50 -1.71
C VAL A 261 1.75 -32.40 -2.62
N ASN A 262 1.12 -32.97 -3.65
CA ASN A 262 1.78 -33.71 -4.72
C ASN A 262 2.83 -34.75 -4.25
N ALA A 263 2.56 -35.43 -3.13
CA ALA A 263 3.49 -36.38 -2.49
C ALA A 263 4.88 -35.79 -2.15
N CYS A 264 4.97 -34.48 -1.94
CA CYS A 264 6.19 -33.81 -1.51
C CYS A 264 6.66 -34.32 -0.14
N THR A 265 7.80 -35.01 -0.11
CA THR A 265 8.36 -35.57 1.13
C THR A 265 9.17 -34.56 1.94
N SER A 266 9.50 -33.41 1.35
CA SER A 266 10.32 -32.35 1.96
C SER A 266 9.51 -31.31 2.73
N LEU A 267 8.20 -31.52 2.93
CA LEU A 267 7.42 -30.62 3.77
C LEU A 267 7.80 -30.77 5.23
N VAL A 268 7.85 -29.62 5.92
CA VAL A 268 8.27 -29.52 7.31
C VAL A 268 7.18 -28.81 8.11
N GLU A 269 6.95 -29.27 9.34
CA GLU A 269 5.94 -28.69 10.22
C GLU A 269 6.30 -27.24 10.57
N LEU A 270 5.35 -26.31 10.39
CA LEU A 270 5.45 -24.92 10.82
C LEU A 270 4.93 -24.80 12.26
N ILE A 271 5.76 -24.28 13.15
CA ILE A 271 5.48 -24.23 14.58
C ILE A 271 5.45 -22.80 15.09
N GLU A 272 4.46 -22.50 15.92
CA GLU A 272 4.51 -21.36 16.82
C GLU A 272 5.40 -21.68 18.03
N TRP A 273 6.41 -20.86 18.28
CA TRP A 273 7.24 -20.88 19.48
C TRP A 273 6.89 -19.69 20.36
N SER A 274 6.61 -19.93 21.64
CA SER A 274 6.14 -18.90 22.57
C SER A 274 7.10 -18.69 23.76
N ARG A 275 7.25 -17.43 24.16
CA ARG A 275 7.94 -17.03 25.40
C ARG A 275 7.25 -15.80 26.00
N GLY A 276 6.37 -16.03 26.98
CA GLY A 276 5.47 -14.99 27.49
C GLY A 276 4.51 -14.53 26.38
N ARG A 277 4.54 -13.23 26.07
CA ARG A 277 3.75 -12.64 24.96
C ARG A 277 4.45 -12.67 23.60
N ASN A 278 5.74 -13.03 23.55
CA ASN A 278 6.45 -13.13 22.28
C ASN A 278 6.09 -14.41 21.53
N ARG A 279 6.06 -14.30 20.20
CA ARG A 279 5.86 -15.40 19.26
C ARG A 279 6.96 -15.39 18.20
N ILE A 280 7.41 -16.58 17.81
CA ILE A 280 8.27 -16.82 16.66
C ILE A 280 7.64 -17.97 15.87
N TYR A 281 7.57 -17.81 14.56
CA TYR A 281 7.12 -18.83 13.63
C TYR A 281 8.33 -19.33 12.85
N ALA A 282 8.58 -20.63 12.94
CA ALA A 282 9.72 -21.29 12.31
C ALA A 282 9.39 -22.76 12.05
N THR A 283 10.13 -23.40 11.15
CA THR A 283 9.98 -24.84 10.94
C THR A 283 10.41 -25.61 12.19
N ILE A 284 9.92 -26.85 12.37
CA ILE A 284 10.31 -27.70 13.51
C ILE A 284 11.83 -27.92 13.59
N ASN A 285 12.53 -27.88 12.45
CA ASN A 285 13.98 -28.03 12.38
C ASN A 285 14.73 -26.77 12.84
N ASP A 286 14.08 -25.60 12.77
CA ASP A 286 14.66 -24.30 13.10
C ASP A 286 14.19 -23.82 14.49
N LYS A 287 14.23 -24.72 15.48
CA LYS A 287 13.87 -24.36 16.86
C LYS A 287 14.72 -23.18 17.35
N PRO A 288 14.09 -22.09 17.85
CA PRO A 288 14.84 -20.94 18.35
C PRO A 288 15.72 -21.32 19.54
N ASN A 289 16.94 -20.80 19.55
CA ASN A 289 17.85 -20.90 20.69
C ASN A 289 17.22 -20.20 21.92
N ALA A 290 17.41 -20.78 23.11
CA ALA A 290 16.81 -20.43 24.41
C ALA A 290 15.48 -21.13 24.77
N ALA A 291 14.95 -20.80 25.95
CA ALA A 291 13.78 -21.44 26.57
C ALA A 291 12.44 -21.01 25.93
N TRP A 292 12.26 -21.30 24.64
CA TRP A 292 10.99 -21.17 23.93
C TRP A 292 10.14 -22.43 24.10
N LYS A 293 8.84 -22.25 24.36
CA LYS A 293 7.89 -23.36 24.47
C LYS A 293 7.27 -23.64 23.10
N LYS A 294 7.21 -24.91 22.71
CA LYS A 294 6.47 -25.36 21.51
C LYS A 294 4.99 -25.04 21.72
N GLY A 295 4.41 -24.26 20.82
CA GLY A 295 3.00 -23.89 20.78
C GLY A 295 2.26 -24.71 19.73
N ALA A 296 1.30 -24.07 19.05
CA ALA A 296 0.48 -24.71 18.04
C ALA A 296 1.29 -25.09 16.78
N SER A 297 0.90 -26.21 16.18
CA SER A 297 1.25 -26.55 14.80
C SER A 297 0.35 -25.78 13.85
N LEU A 298 0.95 -25.13 12.85
CA LEU A 298 0.26 -24.31 11.85
C LEU A 298 0.27 -24.99 10.48
N GLY A 299 0.36 -26.33 10.44
CA GLY A 299 0.43 -27.12 9.22
C GLY A 299 1.86 -27.34 8.73
N TYR A 300 1.99 -27.65 7.44
CA TYR A 300 3.24 -28.03 6.81
C TYR A 300 3.59 -27.05 5.68
N VAL A 301 4.86 -26.69 5.61
CA VAL A 301 5.42 -25.68 4.69
C VAL A 301 6.67 -26.21 4.01
N ALA A 302 7.04 -25.56 2.91
CA ALA A 302 8.36 -25.73 2.31
C ALA A 302 9.40 -24.91 3.09
N THR A 303 10.65 -25.36 3.12
CA THR A 303 11.73 -24.62 3.78
C THR A 303 12.27 -23.49 2.89
N ALA A 304 12.06 -23.58 1.58
CA ALA A 304 12.47 -22.57 0.60
C ALA A 304 11.46 -22.39 -0.52
N GLU A 305 11.52 -21.24 -1.19
CA GLU A 305 10.74 -20.95 -2.39
C GLU A 305 11.11 -21.93 -3.54
N GLY A 306 10.13 -22.25 -4.38
CA GLY A 306 10.24 -23.23 -5.48
C GLY A 306 10.11 -24.68 -5.03
N GLN A 307 10.35 -24.99 -3.75
CA GLN A 307 10.17 -26.35 -3.24
C GLN A 307 8.68 -26.69 -3.16
N CYS A 308 8.32 -27.82 -3.76
CA CYS A 308 6.95 -28.36 -3.71
C CYS A 308 5.88 -27.37 -4.21
N GLY A 309 6.27 -26.49 -5.14
CA GLY A 309 5.41 -25.48 -5.72
C GLY A 309 5.10 -24.29 -4.79
N ALA A 310 5.74 -24.20 -3.62
CA ALA A 310 5.63 -23.03 -2.76
C ALA A 310 6.30 -21.83 -3.45
N ASN A 311 5.60 -20.70 -3.53
CA ASN A 311 6.01 -19.53 -4.33
C ASN A 311 5.89 -18.20 -3.55
N LEU A 312 5.66 -18.27 -2.24
CA LEU A 312 5.61 -17.10 -1.36
C LEU A 312 6.62 -17.27 -0.23
N LEU A 313 7.71 -16.52 -0.26
CA LEU A 313 8.69 -16.55 0.82
C LEU A 313 8.21 -15.71 2.01
N ALA A 314 8.15 -16.31 3.20
CA ALA A 314 7.84 -15.56 4.41
C ALA A 314 9.13 -14.92 4.94
N HIS A 315 9.11 -13.60 5.14
CA HIS A 315 10.23 -12.82 5.65
C HIS A 315 9.96 -12.37 7.09
N LEU A 316 10.96 -12.47 7.95
CA LEU A 316 10.94 -11.97 9.32
C LEU A 316 11.80 -10.71 9.45
N PHE A 317 11.21 -9.69 10.07
CA PHE A 317 11.86 -8.45 10.45
C PHE A 317 11.75 -8.21 11.96
N PHE A 318 12.76 -7.57 12.52
CA PHE A 318 12.61 -6.81 13.76
C PHE A 318 12.27 -5.37 13.41
N VAL A 319 11.23 -4.83 14.03
CA VAL A 319 10.77 -3.46 13.81
C VAL A 319 10.80 -2.70 15.12
N TRP A 320 11.19 -1.42 15.04
CA TRP A 320 11.16 -0.49 16.16
C TRP A 320 10.08 0.56 15.98
N TRP A 321 8.96 0.40 16.70
CA TRP A 321 7.91 1.41 16.84
C TRP A 321 7.39 1.33 18.28
N ASN A 322 7.78 2.30 19.12
CA ASN A 322 7.52 2.30 20.57
C ASN A 322 7.96 1.01 21.31
N GLY A 323 8.92 0.27 20.76
CA GLY A 323 9.39 -1.02 21.25
C GLY A 323 9.90 -1.89 20.10
N ARG A 324 10.62 -2.98 20.41
CA ARG A 324 11.12 -3.95 19.42
C ARG A 324 10.14 -5.11 19.29
N PHE A 325 9.58 -5.31 18.10
CA PHE A 325 8.66 -6.42 17.81
C PHE A 325 9.05 -7.18 16.54
N ARG A 326 8.46 -8.36 16.37
CA ARG A 326 8.68 -9.25 15.22
C ARG A 326 7.55 -9.10 14.22
N PHE A 327 7.93 -8.86 12.98
CA PHE A 327 7.00 -8.65 11.89
C PHE A 327 7.26 -9.67 10.78
N TYR A 328 6.24 -10.45 10.44
CA TYR A 328 6.27 -11.40 9.34
C TYR A 328 5.47 -10.86 8.16
N THR A 329 6.10 -10.84 6.99
CA THR A 329 5.48 -10.44 5.71
C THR A 329 5.95 -11.35 4.58
N THR A 330 5.09 -11.61 3.60
CA THR A 330 5.49 -12.19 2.30
C THR A 330 5.92 -11.12 1.30
N ASN A 331 5.84 -9.85 1.68
CA ASN A 331 6.23 -8.70 0.87
C ASN A 331 7.09 -7.72 1.68
N PRO A 332 8.42 -7.83 1.59
CA PRO A 332 9.36 -6.96 2.29
C PRO A 332 9.11 -5.46 2.13
N ILE A 333 8.50 -5.03 1.01
CA ILE A 333 8.16 -3.62 0.76
C ILE A 333 7.24 -3.09 1.86
N GLU A 334 6.37 -3.93 2.42
CA GLU A 334 5.51 -3.60 3.56
C GLU A 334 6.33 -3.09 4.75
N VAL A 335 7.45 -3.72 5.06
CA VAL A 335 8.29 -3.30 6.19
C VAL A 335 9.09 -2.05 5.84
N TYR A 336 9.71 -2.05 4.66
CA TYR A 336 10.54 -0.94 4.18
C TYR A 336 9.80 0.39 4.06
N SER A 337 8.48 0.33 3.96
CA SER A 337 7.64 1.49 3.69
C SER A 337 6.74 1.88 4.86
N ASN A 338 6.50 1.00 5.82
CA ASN A 338 5.67 1.33 6.97
C ASN A 338 6.47 1.58 8.25
N PHE A 339 7.76 1.20 8.28
CA PHE A 339 8.57 1.28 9.48
C PHE A 339 9.86 2.07 9.24
N PRO A 340 10.13 3.13 10.05
CA PRO A 340 11.32 3.95 9.89
C PRO A 340 12.60 3.25 10.36
N MET A 341 12.47 2.26 11.25
CA MET A 341 13.59 1.50 11.79
C MET A 341 13.24 0.02 11.83
N PHE A 342 13.98 -0.78 11.07
CA PHE A 342 13.82 -2.21 11.00
C PHE A 342 15.16 -2.90 10.74
N TYR A 343 15.20 -4.21 10.99
CA TYR A 343 16.29 -5.08 10.63
C TYR A 343 15.73 -6.39 10.08
N TYR A 344 16.17 -6.78 8.88
CA TYR A 344 15.83 -8.07 8.29
C TYR A 344 16.55 -9.20 9.03
N VAL A 345 15.81 -10.24 9.39
CA VAL A 345 16.36 -11.37 10.16
C VAL A 345 16.62 -12.56 9.25
N SER A 346 15.58 -13.06 8.59
CA SER A 346 15.62 -14.29 7.80
C SER A 346 14.36 -14.48 6.97
N SER A 347 14.38 -15.50 6.12
CA SER A 347 13.20 -16.07 5.47
C SER A 347 12.97 -17.49 5.98
N PRO A 348 12.22 -17.67 7.08
CA PRO A 348 12.20 -18.96 7.78
C PRO A 348 11.41 -20.08 7.10
N PHE A 349 10.56 -19.78 6.11
CA PHE A 349 9.76 -20.79 5.39
C PHE A 349 9.12 -20.18 4.12
N ALA A 350 8.59 -21.05 3.26
CA ALA A 350 7.81 -20.67 2.09
C ALA A 350 6.39 -21.27 2.11
N LEU A 351 5.47 -20.53 1.50
CA LEU A 351 4.02 -20.77 1.47
C LEU A 351 3.54 -20.88 0.01
N TRP A 352 2.32 -21.36 -0.16
CA TRP A 352 1.63 -21.31 -1.46
C TRP A 352 0.76 -20.06 -1.57
N ASN A 353 0.62 -19.55 -2.80
CA ASN A 353 -0.22 -18.41 -3.08
C ASN A 353 -1.71 -18.67 -2.79
N ILE A 354 -2.42 -17.57 -2.54
CA ILE A 354 -3.85 -17.54 -2.22
C ILE A 354 -4.67 -17.89 -3.46
#